data_AF-A0A7C1AW05-F1
#
_entry.id   AF-A0A7C1AW05-F1
#
_cell.length_a   1.000
_cell.length_b   1.000
_cell.length_c   1.000
_cell.angle_alpha   90.00
_cell.angle_beta   90.00
_cell.angle_gamma   90.00
#
_symmetry.space_group_name_H-M   'P 1'
#
loop_
_entity.id
_entity.type
_entity.pdbx_description
1 polymer ?
#
loop_
_entity_poly.entity_id
_entity_poly.type
_entity_poly.pdbx_seq_one_letter_code
_entity_poly.pdbx_strand_id
1 'polypeptide(L)'
;MKITKHYIFRIVQVVILGAIGYFLVLNLIDLDWQAFSRSLLQANRWLLALSMIMTVGGGLLVALGWGFILRALGQVVSHGEILRVYYLSELAKYIPGKIWTAVGRVVMLEKKGVPRLITLASVGAMLIILAVSGVLVALATLP
;
A
#
# COMPACT_ATOMS: atom_id res chain seq x y z
N MET A 1 -10.40 12.97 36.26
CA MET A 1 -11.30 12.29 35.31
C MET A 1 -10.47 11.84 34.09
N LYS A 2 -9.94 10.61 34.09
CA LYS A 2 -9.05 10.10 33.03
C LYS A 2 -9.88 9.70 31.80
N ILE A 3 -10.23 10.68 30.95
CA ILE A 3 -10.78 10.38 29.62
C ILE A 3 -9.70 9.59 28.89
N THR A 4 -9.92 8.30 28.80
CA THR A 4 -8.93 7.30 28.42
C THR A 4 -8.69 7.46 26.93
N LYS A 5 -7.46 7.71 26.49
CA LYS A 5 -6.97 7.92 25.10
C LYS A 5 -7.76 7.20 23.98
N HIS A 6 -8.29 6.02 24.28
CA HIS A 6 -9.19 5.22 23.45
C HIS A 6 -10.49 5.94 23.01
N TYR A 7 -11.15 6.68 23.90
CA TYR A 7 -12.38 7.41 23.58
C TYR A 7 -12.13 8.57 22.62
N ILE A 8 -11.04 9.30 22.82
CA ILE A 8 -10.61 10.37 21.90
C ILE A 8 -10.36 9.79 20.51
N PHE A 9 -9.62 8.68 20.43
CA PHE A 9 -9.36 8.03 19.15
C PHE A 9 -10.65 7.59 18.43
N ARG A 10 -11.61 7.02 19.17
CA ARG A 10 -12.92 6.64 18.61
C ARG A 10 -13.73 7.84 18.14
N ILE A 11 -13.78 8.92 18.92
CA ILE A 11 -14.49 10.15 18.53
C ILE A 11 -13.88 10.72 17.25
N VAL A 12 -12.56 10.85 17.19
CA VAL A 12 -11.86 11.32 15.99
C VAL A 12 -12.15 10.42 14.79
N GLN A 13 -12.10 9.10 14.96
CA GLN A 13 -12.42 8.15 13.91
C GLN A 13 -13.86 8.32 13.40
N VAL A 14 -14.84 8.47 14.31
CA VAL A 14 -16.25 8.67 13.95
C VAL A 14 -16.44 10.01 13.23
N VAL A 15 -15.81 11.08 13.71
CA VAL A 15 -15.86 12.40 13.05
C VAL A 15 -15.27 12.35 11.64
N ILE A 16 -14.11 11.71 11.46
CA ILE A 16 -13.48 11.56 10.15
C ILE A 16 -14.35 10.73 9.21
N LEU A 17 -14.85 9.58 9.67
CA LEU A 17 -15.74 8.73 8.86
C LEU A 17 -17.05 9.44 8.50
N GLY A 18 -17.61 10.19 9.45
CA GLY A 18 -18.79 11.02 9.23
C GLY A 18 -18.53 12.12 8.20
N ALA A 19 -17.39 12.81 8.27
CA ALA A 19 -16.98 13.81 7.29
C ALA A 19 -16.80 13.20 5.90
N ILE A 20 -16.08 12.07 5.79
CA ILE A 20 -15.90 11.35 4.52
C ILE A 20 -17.26 10.95 3.94
N GLY A 21 -18.15 10.37 4.76
CA GLY A 21 -19.49 9.98 4.33
C GLY A 21 -20.34 11.17 3.88
N TYR A 22 -20.30 12.27 4.64
CA TYR A 22 -20.99 13.51 4.30
C TYR A 22 -20.52 14.09 2.96
N PHE A 23 -19.21 14.23 2.76
CA PHE A 23 -18.64 14.72 1.50
C PHE A 23 -18.94 13.77 0.34
N LEU A 24 -18.90 12.45 0.55
CA LEU A 24 -19.28 11.48 -0.47
C LEU A 24 -20.74 11.65 -0.88
N VAL A 25 -21.68 11.73 0.07
CA VAL A 25 -23.09 11.90 -0.23
C VAL A 25 -23.36 13.20 -0.98
N LEU A 26 -22.77 14.32 -0.52
CA LEU A 26 -22.90 15.61 -1.19
C LEU A 26 -22.41 15.59 -2.64
N ASN A 27 -21.31 14.89 -2.93
CA ASN A 27 -20.75 14.82 -4.28
C ASN A 27 -21.41 13.75 -5.16
N LEU A 28 -21.99 12.70 -4.57
CA LEU A 28 -22.60 11.59 -5.32
C LEU A 28 -24.08 11.80 -5.62
N ILE A 29 -24.81 12.59 -4.82
CA ILE A 29 -26.26 12.76 -4.98
C ILE A 29 -26.62 13.48 -6.28
N ASP A 30 -25.81 14.48 -6.66
CA ASP A 30 -25.99 15.28 -7.88
C ASP A 30 -25.12 14.78 -9.04
N LEU A 31 -24.42 13.66 -8.87
CA LEU A 31 -23.54 13.11 -9.89
C LEU A 31 -24.34 12.50 -11.04
N ASP A 32 -24.19 13.06 -12.24
CA ASP A 32 -24.69 12.41 -13.45
C ASP A 32 -23.85 11.16 -13.77
N TRP A 33 -24.39 10.00 -13.38
CA TRP A 33 -23.79 8.69 -13.61
C TRP A 33 -23.60 8.36 -15.11
N GLN A 34 -24.46 8.88 -16.00
CA GLN A 34 -24.30 8.67 -17.44
C GLN A 34 -23.19 9.55 -18.02
N ALA A 35 -23.05 10.79 -17.57
CA ALA A 35 -21.92 11.63 -17.96
C ALA A 35 -20.60 11.07 -17.41
N PHE A 36 -20.59 10.60 -16.16
CA PHE A 36 -19.42 9.99 -15.53
C PHE A 36 -18.97 8.70 -16.26
N SER A 37 -19.90 7.79 -16.56
CA SER A 37 -19.55 6.58 -17.32
C SER A 37 -19.05 6.89 -18.73
N ARG A 38 -19.63 7.89 -19.41
CA ARG A 38 -19.14 8.36 -20.71
C ARG A 38 -17.73 8.94 -20.62
N SER A 39 -17.39 9.67 -19.55
CA SER A 39 -16.05 10.22 -19.38
C SER A 39 -14.98 9.14 -19.19
N LEU A 40 -15.32 8.03 -18.51
CA LEU A 40 -14.43 6.86 -18.41
C LEU A 40 -14.15 6.22 -19.78
N LEU A 41 -15.16 6.13 -20.65
CA LEU A 41 -15.02 5.58 -22.00
C LEU A 41 -14.24 6.52 -22.94
N GLN A 42 -14.29 7.83 -22.67
CA GLN A 42 -13.55 8.85 -23.42
C GLN A 42 -12.15 9.12 -22.84
N ALA A 43 -11.77 8.46 -21.75
CA ALA A 43 -10.46 8.61 -21.16
C ALA A 43 -9.36 8.29 -22.19
N ASN A 44 -8.31 9.11 -22.18
CA ASN A 44 -7.21 8.97 -23.14
C ASN A 44 -6.53 7.60 -22.97
N ARG A 45 -6.68 6.74 -23.97
CA ARG A 45 -6.15 5.35 -23.96
C ARG A 45 -4.65 5.30 -23.75
N TRP A 46 -3.91 6.28 -24.26
CA TRP A 46 -2.47 6.38 -24.06
C TRP A 46 -2.13 6.66 -22.59
N LEU A 47 -2.83 7.61 -21.95
CA LEU A 47 -2.62 7.90 -20.53
C LEU A 47 -3.04 6.73 -19.64
N LEU A 48 -4.09 5.99 -20.01
CA LEU A 48 -4.48 4.75 -19.31
C LEU A 48 -3.42 3.66 -19.43
N ALA A 49 -2.86 3.45 -20.62
CA ALA A 49 -1.78 2.49 -20.82
C ALA A 49 -0.52 2.90 -20.03
N LEU A 50 -0.16 4.19 -20.08
CA LEU A 50 0.98 4.72 -19.35
C LEU A 50 0.79 4.58 -17.83
N SER A 51 -0.38 4.92 -17.28
CA SER A 51 -0.65 4.78 -15.85
C SER A 51 -0.60 3.32 -15.40
N MET A 52 -1.10 2.39 -16.21
CA MET A 52 -1.00 0.96 -15.95
C MET A 52 0.47 0.50 -15.92
N ILE A 53 1.27 0.90 -16.91
CA ILE A 53 2.71 0.56 -16.97
C ILE A 53 3.45 1.15 -15.77
N MET A 54 3.19 2.41 -15.42
CA MET A 54 3.80 3.06 -14.25
C MET A 54 3.39 2.37 -12.94
N THR A 55 2.14 1.95 -12.81
CA THR A 55 1.64 1.27 -11.61
C THR A 55 2.28 -0.12 -11.46
N VAL A 56 2.28 -0.92 -12.53
CA VAL A 56 2.91 -2.25 -12.52
C VAL A 56 4.41 -2.12 -12.32
N GLY A 57 5.07 -1.22 -13.07
CA GLY A 57 6.50 -0.96 -12.97
C GLY A 57 6.91 -0.51 -11.58
N GLY A 58 6.18 0.43 -10.98
CA GLY A 58 6.39 0.86 -9.59
C GLY A 58 6.28 -0.29 -8.61
N GLY A 59 5.24 -1.13 -8.74
CA GLY A 59 5.08 -2.33 -7.91
C GLY A 59 6.25 -3.32 -8.04
N LEU A 60 6.74 -3.55 -9.26
CA LEU A 60 7.90 -4.41 -9.51
C LEU A 60 9.17 -3.85 -8.86
N LEU A 61 9.40 -2.54 -8.97
CA LEU A 61 10.54 -1.88 -8.34
C LEU A 61 10.51 -2.00 -6.82
N VAL A 62 9.33 -1.84 -6.20
CA VAL A 62 9.19 -2.02 -4.74
C VAL A 62 9.46 -3.46 -4.33
N ALA A 63 8.90 -4.43 -5.05
CA ALA A 63 9.10 -5.85 -4.75
C ALA A 63 10.57 -6.25 -4.87
N LEU A 64 11.23 -5.91 -5.99
CA LEU A 64 12.64 -6.21 -6.21
C LEU A 64 13.55 -5.42 -5.25
N GLY A 65 13.21 -4.16 -4.98
CA GLY A 65 13.84 -3.31 -3.96
C GLY A 65 13.88 -4.00 -2.59
N TRP A 66 12.78 -4.61 -2.19
CA TRP A 66 12.72 -5.40 -0.96
C TRP A 66 13.56 -6.67 -1.00
N GLY A 67 13.67 -7.32 -2.16
CA GLY A 67 14.63 -8.40 -2.37
C GLY A 67 16.07 -7.97 -2.05
N PHE A 68 16.47 -6.75 -2.42
CA PHE A 68 17.79 -6.21 -2.06
C PHE A 68 17.93 -5.95 -0.56
N ILE A 69 16.88 -5.49 0.12
CA ILE A 69 16.88 -5.34 1.59
C ILE A 69 17.10 -6.70 2.27
N LEU A 70 16.41 -7.75 1.81
CA LEU A 70 16.61 -9.11 2.33
C LEU A 70 18.05 -9.60 2.11
N ARG A 71 18.63 -9.33 0.94
CA ARG A 71 20.04 -9.67 0.66
C ARG A 71 21.01 -8.92 1.56
N ALA A 72 20.76 -7.63 1.82
CA ALA A 72 21.57 -6.84 2.76
C ALA A 72 21.51 -7.38 4.19
N LEU A 73 20.41 -8.06 4.55
CA LEU A 73 20.24 -8.77 5.82
C LEU A 73 20.72 -10.24 5.77
N GLY A 74 21.51 -10.60 4.75
CA GLY A 74 22.12 -11.92 4.60
C GLY A 74 21.20 -13.00 4.04
N GLN A 75 20.03 -12.65 3.52
CA GLN A 75 19.05 -13.61 2.99
C GLN A 75 18.97 -13.53 1.48
N VAL A 76 19.48 -14.55 0.80
CA VAL A 76 19.46 -14.63 -0.67
C VAL A 76 18.20 -15.35 -1.12
N VAL A 77 17.25 -14.59 -1.65
CA VAL A 77 16.02 -15.11 -2.27
C VAL A 77 16.03 -14.74 -3.76
N SER A 78 15.57 -15.66 -4.61
CA SER A 78 15.49 -15.42 -6.06
C SER A 78 14.46 -14.34 -6.37
N HIS A 79 14.68 -13.56 -7.43
CA HIS A 79 13.78 -12.47 -7.81
C HIS A 79 12.35 -12.97 -8.08
N GLY A 80 12.21 -14.12 -8.78
CA GLY A 80 10.90 -14.72 -9.03
C GLY A 80 10.14 -15.06 -7.74
N GLU A 81 10.85 -15.52 -6.71
CA GLU A 81 10.23 -15.81 -5.43
C GLU A 81 9.89 -14.55 -4.65
N ILE A 82 10.77 -13.54 -4.67
CA ILE A 82 10.47 -12.23 -4.08
C ILE A 82 9.18 -11.64 -4.67
N LEU A 83 9.05 -11.66 -6.00
CA LEU A 83 7.84 -11.20 -6.69
C LEU A 83 6.61 -12.02 -6.25
N ARG A 84 6.73 -13.36 -6.25
CA ARG A 84 5.66 -14.26 -5.80
C ARG A 84 5.20 -13.91 -4.39
N VAL A 85 6.12 -13.90 -3.42
CA VAL A 85 5.82 -13.59 -2.01
C VAL A 85 5.22 -12.20 -1.88
N TYR A 86 5.80 -11.20 -2.53
CA TYR A 86 5.33 -9.82 -2.45
C TYR A 86 3.89 -9.71 -2.93
N TYR A 87 3.59 -10.12 -4.17
CA TYR A 87 2.24 -9.93 -4.72
C TYR A 87 1.17 -10.81 -4.07
N LEU A 88 1.49 -12.07 -3.72
CA LEU A 88 0.53 -12.93 -3.00
C LEU A 88 0.21 -12.38 -1.61
N SER A 89 1.22 -11.92 -0.87
CA SER A 89 1.00 -11.33 0.45
C SER A 89 0.26 -9.99 0.38
N GLU A 90 0.43 -9.21 -0.70
CA GLU A 90 -0.28 -7.93 -0.88
C GLU A 90 -1.80 -8.12 -1.04
N LEU A 91 -2.28 -9.27 -1.55
CA LEU A 91 -3.73 -9.57 -1.59
C LEU A 91 -4.35 -9.60 -0.20
N ALA A 92 -3.56 -9.90 0.82
CA ALA A 92 -4.05 -9.95 2.19
C ALA A 92 -4.42 -8.57 2.76
N LYS A 93 -4.03 -7.46 2.09
CA LYS A 93 -4.43 -6.10 2.48
C LYS A 93 -5.94 -5.86 2.38
N TYR A 94 -6.62 -6.64 1.54
CA TYR A 94 -8.07 -6.55 1.33
C TYR A 94 -8.85 -7.31 2.40
N ILE A 95 -8.16 -8.06 3.26
CA ILE A 95 -8.76 -8.77 4.39
C ILE A 95 -8.78 -7.82 5.60
N PRO A 96 -9.91 -7.74 6.34
CA PRO A 96 -9.99 -6.93 7.55
C PRO A 96 -8.92 -7.37 8.57
N GLY A 97 -8.05 -6.43 8.95
CA GLY A 97 -6.91 -6.64 9.86
C GLY A 97 -5.61 -6.16 9.22
N LYS A 98 -4.94 -5.19 9.86
CA LYS A 98 -3.78 -4.50 9.25
C LYS A 98 -2.49 -5.35 9.15
N ILE A 99 -2.52 -6.58 9.62
CA ILE A 99 -1.31 -7.40 9.84
C ILE A 99 -1.13 -8.51 8.79
N TRP A 100 -2.15 -8.81 7.98
CA TRP A 100 -2.16 -10.01 7.15
C TRP A 100 -1.11 -10.01 6.05
N THR A 101 -0.76 -8.85 5.51
CA THR A 101 0.33 -8.73 4.51
C THR A 101 1.68 -9.13 5.11
N ALA A 102 2.01 -8.64 6.30
CA ALA A 102 3.23 -8.99 7.01
C ALA A 102 3.26 -10.47 7.40
N VAL A 103 2.13 -11.00 7.93
CA VAL A 103 1.99 -12.43 8.26
C VAL A 103 2.20 -13.30 7.02
N GLY A 104 1.60 -12.94 5.89
CA GLY A 104 1.77 -13.67 4.63
C GLY A 104 3.23 -13.76 4.20
N ARG A 105 3.97 -12.64 4.26
CA ARG A 105 5.41 -12.62 3.95
C ARG A 105 6.21 -13.52 4.88
N VAL A 106 5.96 -13.42 6.19
CA VAL A 106 6.65 -14.23 7.20
C VAL A 106 6.42 -15.72 6.97
N VAL A 107 5.15 -16.14 6.81
CA VAL A 107 4.81 -17.55 6.61
C VAL A 107 5.41 -18.10 5.31
N MET A 108 5.38 -17.33 4.22
CA MET A 108 5.90 -17.79 2.93
C MET A 108 7.43 -17.88 2.91
N LEU A 109 8.13 -16.94 3.53
CA LEU A 109 9.59 -16.94 3.59
C LEU A 109 10.16 -17.87 4.66
N GLU A 110 9.45 -18.08 5.77
CA GLU A 110 9.85 -19.06 6.79
C GLU A 110 9.88 -20.48 6.21
N LYS A 111 8.92 -20.84 5.35
CA LYS A 111 8.93 -22.12 4.60
C LYS A 111 10.16 -22.30 3.71
N LYS A 112 10.93 -21.24 3.49
CA LYS A 112 12.17 -21.21 2.71
C LYS A 112 13.42 -20.99 3.56
N GLY A 113 13.28 -21.12 4.89
CA GLY A 113 14.39 -21.00 5.83
C GLY A 113 14.75 -19.57 6.21
N VAL A 114 14.00 -18.56 5.76
CA VAL A 114 14.26 -17.17 6.17
C VAL A 114 13.71 -16.95 7.59
N PRO A 115 14.54 -16.48 8.55
CA PRO A 115 14.07 -16.23 9.91
C PRO A 115 12.97 -15.17 9.96
N ARG A 116 11.91 -15.43 10.75
CA ARG A 116 10.75 -14.53 10.91
C ARG A 116 11.15 -13.09 11.24
N LEU A 117 12.10 -12.93 12.17
CA LEU A 117 12.56 -11.61 12.62
C LEU A 117 13.25 -10.84 11.48
N ILE A 118 14.00 -11.51 10.61
CA ILE A 118 14.63 -10.89 9.45
C ILE A 118 13.57 -10.46 8.43
N THR A 119 12.54 -11.28 8.19
CA THR A 119 11.42 -10.87 7.33
C THR A 119 10.68 -9.65 7.88
N LEU A 120 10.41 -9.61 9.19
CA LEU A 120 9.74 -8.45 9.80
C LEU A 120 10.62 -7.19 9.74
N ALA A 121 11.91 -7.32 10.04
CA ALA A 121 12.86 -6.21 9.95
C ALA A 121 12.97 -5.66 8.52
N SER A 122 13.02 -6.54 7.51
CA SER A 122 13.10 -6.13 6.11
C SER A 122 11.82 -5.42 5.64
N VAL A 123 10.65 -5.84 6.11
CA VAL A 123 9.39 -5.14 5.84
C VAL A 123 9.38 -3.76 6.51
N GLY A 124 9.83 -3.66 7.76
CA GLY A 124 9.97 -2.36 8.46
C GLY A 124 10.89 -1.40 7.70
N ALA A 125 12.06 -1.88 7.27
CA ALA A 125 13.00 -1.11 6.46
C ALA A 125 12.39 -0.67 5.13
N MET A 126 11.67 -1.56 4.42
CA MET A 126 10.95 -1.23 3.19
C MET A 126 9.97 -0.06 3.42
N LEU A 127 9.15 -0.12 4.48
CA LEU A 127 8.17 0.92 4.78
C LEU A 127 8.84 2.27 5.11
N ILE A 128 9.94 2.26 5.86
CA ILE A 128 10.71 3.48 6.16
C ILE A 128 11.27 4.09 4.89
N ILE A 129 11.90 3.27 4.02
CA ILE A 129 12.47 3.73 2.76
C ILE A 129 11.37 4.35 1.88
N LEU A 130 10.23 3.67 1.73
CA LEU A 130 9.08 4.20 0.96
C LEU A 130 8.56 5.52 1.52
N ALA A 131 8.43 5.64 2.85
CA ALA A 131 7.98 6.87 3.49
C ALA A 131 8.97 8.03 3.26
N VAL A 132 10.28 7.77 3.44
CA VAL A 132 11.34 8.77 3.19
C VAL A 132 11.35 9.18 1.72
N SER A 133 11.27 8.24 0.78
CA SER A 133 11.19 8.54 -0.64
C SER A 133 9.97 9.42 -0.96
N GLY A 134 8.81 9.14 -0.37
CA GLY A 134 7.61 9.96 -0.54
C GLY A 134 7.80 11.40 -0.03
N VAL A 135 8.41 11.57 1.14
CA VAL A 135 8.72 12.90 1.70
C VAL A 135 9.71 13.64 0.80
N LEU A 136 10.77 12.99 0.34
CA LEU A 136 11.77 13.61 -0.53
C LEU A 136 11.17 14.07 -1.86
N VAL A 137 10.34 13.23 -2.49
CA VAL A 137 9.64 13.61 -3.73
C VAL A 137 8.72 14.79 -3.47
N ALA A 138 7.92 14.75 -2.40
CA ALA A 138 7.04 15.87 -2.04
C ALA A 138 7.82 17.18 -1.88
N LEU A 139 8.92 17.16 -1.12
CA LEU A 139 9.80 18.34 -0.93
C LEU A 139 10.42 18.83 -2.24
N ALA A 140 10.80 17.92 -3.15
CA ALA A 140 11.37 18.28 -4.44
C ALA A 140 10.33 18.87 -5.42
N THR A 141 9.05 18.54 -5.26
CA THR A 141 7.96 18.97 -6.15
C THR A 141 7.07 20.08 -5.57
N LEU A 142 7.25 20.41 -4.28
CA LEU A 142 6.53 21.50 -3.63
C LEU A 142 6.94 22.83 -4.31
N PRO A 143 5.97 23.63 -4.80
CA PRO A 143 6.23 24.91 -5.44
C PRO A 143 6.75 25.96 -4.45
#